data_AF-A0A2E3VYF8-F1
#
_entry.id   AF-A0A2E3VYF8-F1
#
_cell.length_a   1.000
_cell.length_b   1.000
_cell.length_c   1.000
_cell.angle_alpha   90.00
_cell.angle_beta   90.00
_cell.angle_gamma   90.00
#
_symmetry.space_group_name_H-M   'P 1'
#
loop_
_entity.id
_entity.type
_entity.pdbx_description
1 polymer ?
#
loop_
_entity_poly.entity_id
_entity_poly.type
_entity_poly.pdbx_seq_one_letter_code
_entity_poly.pdbx_strand_id
1 'polypeptide(L)'
;MNYQNSIIKNYRNNFPNRSLRVTAQETGINMSRLHRIFNGAEMKLQEYEAFEKCLRKQSCGGSQLKFVERILEGLSLMSEKELSFFEVEINHIVKLKQFTGESSIGQSALAQ
;
A
#
# COMPACT_ATOMS: atom_id res chain seq x y z
N MET A 1 9.56 6.64 12.71
CA MET A 1 9.53 5.27 12.14
C MET A 1 9.94 5.35 10.68
N ASN A 2 10.84 4.48 10.20
CA ASN A 2 11.24 4.45 8.79
C ASN A 2 10.11 3.80 7.95
N TYR A 3 9.66 4.48 6.89
CA TYR A 3 8.61 4.01 5.97
C TYR A 3 8.85 2.59 5.45
N GLN A 4 10.12 2.27 5.14
CA GLN A 4 10.55 0.94 4.74
C GLN A 4 10.18 -0.15 5.75
N ASN A 5 10.46 0.11 7.04
CA ASN A 5 10.20 -0.86 8.09
C ASN A 5 8.71 -1.15 8.21
N SER A 6 7.87 -0.13 8.05
CA SER A 6 6.42 -0.29 8.03
C SER A 6 5.95 -1.13 6.84
N ILE A 7 6.47 -0.88 5.63
CA ILE A 7 6.12 -1.66 4.43
C ILE A 7 6.56 -3.12 4.57
N ILE A 8 7.80 -3.39 4.98
CA ILE A 8 8.31 -4.74 5.14
C ILE A 8 7.51 -5.49 6.22
N LYS A 9 7.20 -4.83 7.34
CA LYS A 9 6.36 -5.40 8.40
C LYS A 9 4.98 -5.74 7.88
N ASN A 10 4.32 -4.82 7.17
CA ASN A 10 3.00 -5.04 6.59
C ASN A 10 3.03 -6.19 5.58
N TYR A 11 4.05 -6.28 4.73
CA TYR A 11 4.22 -7.38 3.78
C TYR A 11 4.33 -8.72 4.52
N ARG A 12 5.20 -8.84 5.52
CA ARG A 12 5.35 -10.08 6.29
C ARG A 12 4.07 -10.48 7.03
N ASN A 13 3.32 -9.51 7.55
CA ASN A 13 2.05 -9.78 8.23
C ASN A 13 0.98 -10.31 7.25
N ASN A 14 0.94 -9.80 6.02
CA ASN A 14 0.00 -10.26 5.00
C ASN A 14 0.45 -11.58 4.32
N PHE A 15 1.75 -11.88 4.40
CA PHE A 15 2.38 -13.01 3.71
C PHE A 15 3.35 -13.80 4.62
N PRO A 16 2.90 -14.32 5.78
CA PRO A 16 3.80 -14.83 6.81
C PRO A 16 4.63 -16.03 6.38
N ASN A 17 4.12 -16.85 5.46
CA ASN A 17 4.76 -18.09 5.02
C ASN A 17 5.40 -18.00 3.64
N ARG A 18 5.51 -16.80 3.05
CA ARG A 18 6.13 -16.66 1.73
C ARG A 18 7.63 -16.77 1.83
N SER A 19 8.19 -17.68 1.02
CA SER A 19 9.63 -17.83 0.89
C SER A 19 10.23 -16.66 0.12
N LEU A 20 11.52 -16.42 0.34
CA LEU A 20 12.29 -15.38 -0.37
C LEU A 20 12.20 -15.52 -1.89
N ARG A 21 12.15 -16.76 -2.40
CA ARG A 21 12.00 -17.07 -3.82
C ARG A 21 10.64 -16.63 -4.36
N VAL A 22 9.57 -16.89 -3.62
CA VAL A 22 8.22 -16.48 -4.00
C VAL A 22 8.12 -14.96 -3.98
N THR A 23 8.63 -14.30 -2.93
CA THR A 23 8.67 -12.83 -2.86
C THR A 23 9.44 -12.23 -4.03
N ALA A 24 10.57 -12.83 -4.44
CA ALA A 24 11.34 -12.39 -5.60
C ALA A 24 10.51 -12.44 -6.89
N GLN A 25 9.74 -13.51 -7.08
CA GLN A 25 8.88 -13.65 -8.24
C GLN A 25 7.74 -12.61 -8.26
N GLU A 26 7.13 -12.32 -7.11
CA GLU A 26 5.99 -11.41 -7.04
C GLU A 26 6.38 -9.94 -7.14
N THR A 27 7.47 -9.57 -6.46
CA THR A 27 7.97 -8.19 -6.46
C THR A 27 8.81 -7.88 -7.69
N GLY A 28 9.31 -8.91 -8.40
CA GLY A 28 10.28 -8.75 -9.47
C GLY A 28 11.68 -8.34 -8.98
N ILE A 29 11.90 -8.31 -7.67
CA ILE A 29 13.19 -7.96 -7.07
C ILE A 29 14.06 -9.22 -7.00
N ASN A 30 15.34 -9.09 -7.38
CA ASN A 30 16.28 -10.19 -7.29
C ASN A 30 16.39 -10.75 -5.85
N MET A 31 16.48 -12.07 -5.71
CA MET A 31 16.49 -12.76 -4.42
C MET A 31 17.60 -12.28 -3.47
N SER A 32 18.82 -12.05 -3.98
CA SER A 32 19.94 -11.53 -3.18
C SER A 32 19.68 -10.09 -2.71
N ARG A 33 19.01 -9.28 -3.54
CA ARG A 33 18.60 -7.93 -3.17
C ARG A 33 17.51 -7.93 -2.10
N LEU A 34 16.51 -8.80 -2.23
CA LEU A 34 15.49 -9.01 -1.20
C LEU A 34 16.09 -9.46 0.13
N HIS A 35 17.05 -10.39 0.10
CA HIS A 35 17.76 -10.81 1.30
C HIS A 35 18.40 -9.61 2.01
N ARG A 36 19.08 -8.73 1.27
CA ARG A 36 19.69 -7.52 1.83
C ARG A 36 18.64 -6.56 2.41
N ILE A 37 17.54 -6.33 1.69
CA ILE A 37 16.43 -5.46 2.13
C ILE A 37 15.84 -5.96 3.45
N PHE A 38 15.58 -7.28 3.55
CA PHE A 38 15.06 -7.91 4.76
C PHE A 38 16.04 -7.89 5.94
N ASN A 39 17.32 -7.64 5.69
CA ASN A 39 18.35 -7.42 6.70
C ASN A 39 18.67 -5.92 6.89
N GLY A 40 17.81 -5.01 6.43
CA GLY A 40 17.90 -3.57 6.70
C GLY A 40 18.61 -2.74 5.64
N ALA A 41 18.99 -3.31 4.49
CA ALA A 41 19.48 -2.49 3.38
C ALA A 41 18.38 -1.55 2.88
N GLU A 42 18.73 -0.29 2.62
CA GLU A 42 17.79 0.71 2.12
C GLU A 42 17.21 0.32 0.76
N MET A 43 15.89 0.51 0.61
CA MET A 43 15.16 0.26 -0.63
C MET A 43 15.27 1.44 -1.59
N LYS A 44 15.28 1.14 -2.88
CA LYS A 44 15.08 2.12 -3.96
C LYS A 44 13.58 2.36 -4.15
N LEU A 45 13.20 3.49 -4.74
CA LEU A 45 11.80 3.84 -5.01
C LEU A 45 11.01 2.71 -5.69
N GLN A 46 11.55 2.13 -6.76
CA GLN A 46 10.91 1.02 -7.48
C GLN A 46 10.68 -0.23 -6.60
N GLU A 47 11.52 -0.44 -5.60
CA GLU A 47 11.38 -1.57 -4.66
C GLU A 47 10.26 -1.28 -3.65
N TYR A 48 10.12 -0.03 -3.19
CA TYR A 48 8.96 0.40 -2.40
C TYR A 48 7.66 0.17 -3.18
N GLU A 49 7.60 0.65 -4.41
CA GLU A 49 6.42 0.52 -5.28
C GLU A 49 6.05 -0.95 -5.53
N ALA A 50 7.05 -1.82 -5.73
CA ALA A 50 6.84 -3.25 -5.90
C ALA A 50 6.18 -3.89 -4.67
N PHE A 51 6.68 -3.60 -3.47
CA PHE A 51 6.09 -4.12 -2.22
C PHE A 51 4.66 -3.62 -2.03
N GLU A 52 4.41 -2.33 -2.23
CA GLU A 52 3.07 -1.77 -2.10
C GLU A 52 2.10 -2.34 -3.13
N LYS A 53 2.54 -2.57 -4.37
CA LYS A 53 1.71 -3.19 -5.39
C LYS A 53 1.26 -4.59 -4.98
N CYS A 54 2.15 -5.39 -4.38
CA CYS A 54 1.78 -6.68 -3.81
C CYS A 54 0.76 -6.55 -2.67
N LEU A 55 0.97 -5.61 -1.75
CA LEU A 55 0.06 -5.33 -0.63
C LEU A 55 -1.33 -4.88 -1.12
N ARG A 56 -1.39 -4.01 -2.13
CA ARG A 56 -2.64 -3.56 -2.74
C ARG A 56 -3.40 -4.71 -3.41
N LYS A 57 -2.71 -5.57 -4.16
CA LYS A 57 -3.33 -6.74 -4.80
C LYS A 57 -3.94 -7.73 -3.79
N GLN A 58 -3.36 -7.86 -2.60
CA GLN A 58 -3.90 -8.70 -1.52
C GLN A 58 -5.16 -8.08 -0.91
N SER A 59 -5.14 -6.76 -0.70
CA SER A 59 -6.13 -6.05 0.11
C SER A 59 -7.33 -5.54 -0.70
N CYS A 60 -7.23 -5.51 -2.03
CA CYS A 60 -8.22 -4.91 -2.91
C CYS A 60 -8.76 -5.92 -3.94
N GLY A 61 -10.08 -5.95 -4.09
CA GLY A 61 -10.71 -6.50 -5.29
C GLY A 61 -10.35 -5.70 -6.54
N GLY A 62 -10.54 -6.28 -7.72
CA GLY A 62 -10.13 -5.66 -8.99
C GLY A 62 -10.72 -4.26 -9.23
N SER A 63 -11.93 -3.97 -8.74
CA SER A 63 -12.56 -2.65 -8.83
C SER A 63 -11.89 -1.60 -7.93
N GLN A 64 -11.48 -1.99 -6.72
CA GLN A 64 -10.79 -1.12 -5.77
C GLN A 64 -9.38 -0.80 -6.26
N LEU A 65 -8.68 -1.77 -6.87
CA LEU A 65 -7.37 -1.53 -7.46
C LEU A 65 -7.43 -0.47 -8.58
N LYS A 66 -8.40 -0.59 -9.50
CA LYS A 66 -8.64 0.41 -10.55
C LYS A 66 -9.00 1.79 -9.98
N PHE A 67 -9.70 1.83 -8.84
CA PHE A 67 -9.97 3.10 -8.18
C PHE A 67 -8.67 3.74 -7.66
N VAL A 68 -7.81 2.98 -6.97
CA VAL A 68 -6.52 3.48 -6.48
C VAL A 68 -5.64 3.95 -7.64
N GLU A 69 -5.58 3.21 -8.74
CA GLU A 69 -4.82 3.59 -9.94
C GLU A 69 -5.27 4.94 -10.50
N ARG A 70 -6.59 5.17 -10.61
CA ARG A 70 -7.14 6.47 -11.05
C ARG A 70 -6.81 7.62 -10.10
N ILE A 71 -6.82 7.36 -8.79
CA ILE A 71 -6.41 8.38 -7.81
C ILE A 71 -4.93 8.72 -7.99
N LEU A 72 -4.05 7.73 -8.10
CA LEU A 72 -2.61 7.94 -8.31
C LEU A 72 -2.32 8.72 -9.60
N GLU A 73 -3.00 8.37 -10.69
CA GLU A 73 -2.90 9.12 -11.96
C GLU A 73 -3.32 10.59 -11.77
N GLY A 74 -4.46 10.84 -11.12
CA GLY A 74 -4.90 12.20 -10.83
C GLY A 74 -3.92 13.00 -9.96
N LEU A 75 -3.38 12.37 -8.91
CA LEU A 75 -2.38 13.00 -8.03
C LEU A 75 -1.09 13.34 -8.78
N SER A 76 -0.68 12.54 -9.76
CA SER A 76 0.54 12.78 -10.54
C SER A 76 0.47 14.04 -11.41
N LEU A 77 -0.74 14.55 -11.68
CA LEU A 77 -0.97 15.74 -12.48
C LEU A 77 -1.12 17.02 -11.64
N MET A 78 -1.15 16.90 -10.32
CA MET A 78 -1.34 18.03 -9.40
C MET A 78 -0.02 18.71 -9.06
N SER A 79 -0.06 20.03 -8.91
CA SER A 79 1.01 20.81 -8.30
C SER A 79 1.14 20.53 -6.80
N GLU A 80 2.27 20.88 -6.20
CA GLU A 80 2.48 20.72 -4.74
C GLU A 80 1.42 21.45 -3.90
N LYS A 81 0.95 22.62 -4.35
CA LYS A 81 -0.11 23.38 -3.67
C LYS A 81 -1.44 22.65 -3.72
N GLU A 82 -1.78 22.07 -4.88
CA GLU A 82 -3.00 21.28 -5.06
C GLU A 82 -2.94 19.97 -4.25
N LEU A 83 -1.78 19.30 -4.20
CA LEU A 83 -1.58 18.12 -3.36
C LEU A 83 -1.76 18.44 -1.87
N SER A 84 -1.18 19.54 -1.41
CA SER A 84 -1.32 19.98 -0.02
C SER A 84 -2.78 20.31 0.32
N PHE A 85 -3.49 21.01 -0.56
CA PHE A 85 -4.92 21.27 -0.40
C PHE A 85 -5.74 19.98 -0.39
N PHE A 86 -5.47 19.07 -1.34
CA PHE A 86 -6.14 17.77 -1.44
C PHE A 86 -5.96 16.92 -0.18
N GLU A 87 -4.75 16.87 0.39
CA GLU A 87 -4.47 16.14 1.62
C GLU A 87 -5.34 16.66 2.78
N VAL A 88 -5.45 17.98 2.94
CA VAL A 88 -6.27 18.61 3.98
C VAL A 88 -7.74 18.25 3.80
N GLU A 89 -8.27 18.39 2.58
CA GLU A 89 -9.69 18.15 2.29
C GLU A 89 -10.08 16.67 2.40
N ILE A 90 -9.26 15.73 1.91
CA ILE A 90 -9.53 14.31 2.07
C ILE A 90 -9.56 13.93 3.55
N ASN A 91 -8.61 14.42 4.34
CA ASN A 91 -8.60 14.17 5.78
C ASN A 91 -9.84 14.74 6.47
N HIS A 92 -10.31 15.92 6.06
CA HIS A 92 -11.53 16.52 6.57
C HIS A 92 -12.76 15.65 6.24
N ILE A 93 -12.92 15.24 4.98
CA ILE A 93 -14.04 14.41 4.52
C ILE A 93 -14.06 13.04 5.21
N VAL A 94 -12.90 12.40 5.36
CA VAL A 94 -12.80 11.10 6.06
C VAL A 94 -13.23 11.23 7.52
N LYS A 95 -12.81 12.29 8.21
CA LYS A 95 -13.24 12.55 9.60
C LYS A 95 -14.75 12.78 9.68
N LEU A 96 -15.31 13.58 8.78
CA LEU A 96 -16.76 13.81 8.74
C LEU A 96 -17.53 12.49 8.61
N LYS A 97 -17.11 11.59 7.72
CA LYS A 97 -17.75 10.28 7.55
C LYS A 97 -17.67 9.40 8.79
N GLN A 98 -16.57 9.47 9.55
CA GLN A 98 -16.42 8.76 10.82
C GLN A 98 -17.38 9.31 11.89
N PHE A 99 -17.58 10.64 11.92
CA PHE A 99 -18.50 11.29 12.84
C PHE A 99 -19.98 11.06 12.50
N THR A 100 -20.33 10.99 11.22
CA THR A 100 -21.73 10.81 10.78
C THR A 100 -22.22 9.37 10.85
N GLY A 101 -21.37 8.41 11.26
CA GLY A 101 -21.78 7.02 11.51
C GLY A 101 -22.06 6.19 10.25
N GLU A 102 -21.77 6.70 9.06
CA GLU A 102 -21.88 5.95 7.79
C GLU A 102 -20.72 4.94 7.58
N SER A 103 -20.27 4.29 8.65
CA SER A 103 -19.20 3.29 8.58
C SER A 103 -19.76 1.92 8.19
N SER A 104 -19.97 1.71 6.89
CA SER A 104 -20.13 0.37 6.29
C SER A 104 -18.78 -0.29 5.91
N ILE A 105 -17.70 0.03 6.62
CA ILE A 105 -16.38 -0.61 6.45
C ILE A 105 -16.16 -1.53 7.65
N GLY A 106 -16.83 -2.69 7.64
CA GLY A 106 -16.76 -3.59 8.78
C GLY A 106 -17.57 -4.88 8.69
N GLN A 107 -17.96 -5.38 7.51
CA GLN A 107 -18.53 -6.74 7.37
C GLN A 107 -18.22 -7.34 5.98
N SER A 108 -17.01 -7.86 5.76
CA SER A 108 -16.80 -8.88 4.71
C SER A 108 -15.59 -9.80 4.93
N ALA A 109 -15.09 -9.94 6.16
CA ALA A 109 -14.03 -10.89 6.47
C ALA A 109 -14.37 -11.60 7.77
N LEU A 110 -15.45 -12.40 7.74
CA LEU A 110 -15.80 -13.50 8.67
C LEU A 110 -17.19 -14.03 8.25
N ALA A 111 -17.27 -14.61 7.05
CA ALA A 111 -18.37 -15.51 6.70
C ALA A 111 -17.89 -16.44 5.59
N GLN A 112 -17.87 -17.74 5.93
CA GLN A 112 -17.57 -18.94 5.14
C GLN A 112 -16.12 -19.42 5.16
#